data_AF-A0A7L5Y3K4-F1
#
_entry.id   AF-A0A7L5Y3K4-F1
#
_cell.length_a   1.000
_cell.length_b   1.000
_cell.length_c   1.000
_cell.angle_alpha   90.00
_cell.angle_beta   90.00
_cell.angle_gamma   90.00
#
_symmetry.space_group_name_H-M   'P 1'
#
loop_
_entity.id
_entity.type
_entity.pdbx_description
1 polymer ?
#
loop_
_entity_poly.entity_id
_entity_poly.type
_entity_poly.pdbx_seq_one_letter_code
_entity_poly.pdbx_strand_id
1 'polypeptide(L)'
;MRTLIMAIVFAALTALAAALTWWNEKRVEGMGQAIDGDSIRLAGEEYRLKGIDAPEFDQICDKEGRAWRCGETARIVLARELARGPLLCRSSERDRYGRRLAICTVAGMG
;
A
#
# COMPACT_ATOMS: atom_id res chain seq x y z
N MET A 1 4.25 47.92 -3.37
CA MET A 1 3.78 47.13 -4.54
C MET A 1 4.66 45.90 -4.81
N ARG A 2 5.98 46.02 -4.97
CA ARG A 2 6.90 44.86 -5.14
C ARG A 2 6.84 43.82 -4.01
N THR A 3 6.79 44.27 -2.76
CA THR A 3 6.66 43.39 -1.58
C THR A 3 5.32 42.65 -1.55
N LEU A 4 4.23 43.32 -1.95
CA LEU A 4 2.90 42.73 -2.05
C LEU A 4 2.83 41.65 -3.14
N ILE A 5 3.43 41.93 -4.32
CA ILE A 5 3.50 40.97 -5.42
C ILE A 5 4.32 39.74 -5.01
N MET A 6 5.49 39.93 -4.36
CA MET A 6 6.28 38.81 -3.85
C MET A 6 5.52 37.96 -2.83
N ALA A 7 4.80 38.58 -1.90
CA ALA A 7 4.00 37.86 -0.91
C ALA A 7 2.86 37.04 -1.56
N ILE A 8 2.18 37.60 -2.57
CA ILE A 8 1.12 36.92 -3.32
C ILE A 8 1.70 35.73 -4.10
N VAL A 9 2.82 35.91 -4.80
CA VAL A 9 3.47 34.82 -5.55
C VAL A 9 3.92 33.71 -4.60
N PHE A 10 4.52 34.06 -3.46
CA PHE A 10 4.94 33.06 -2.47
C PHE A 10 3.74 32.28 -1.91
N ALA A 11 2.65 32.95 -1.55
CA ALA A 11 1.43 32.31 -1.07
C ALA A 11 0.76 31.42 -2.13
N ALA A 12 0.79 31.83 -3.40
CA ALA A 12 0.27 31.01 -4.50
C ALA A 12 1.12 29.75 -4.73
N LEU A 13 2.44 29.85 -4.65
CA LEU A 13 3.35 28.71 -4.80
C LEU A 13 3.22 27.71 -3.65
N THR A 14 3.08 28.17 -2.40
CA THR A 14 2.86 27.27 -1.26
C THR A 14 1.51 26.56 -1.33
N ALA A 15 0.44 27.28 -1.72
CA ALA A 15 -0.87 26.68 -1.94
C ALA A 15 -0.85 25.63 -3.07
N LEU A 16 -0.16 25.90 -4.18
CA LEU A 16 -0.02 24.95 -5.29
C LEU A 16 0.77 23.70 -4.88
N ALA A 17 1.88 23.86 -4.16
CA ALA A 17 2.68 22.74 -3.67
C ALA A 17 1.87 21.85 -2.70
N ALA A 18 1.09 22.46 -1.80
CA ALA A 18 0.18 21.72 -0.93
C ALA A 18 -0.90 20.99 -1.75
N ALA A 19 -1.54 21.64 -2.73
CA ALA A 19 -2.55 20.97 -3.57
C ALA A 19 -1.99 19.73 -4.29
N LEU A 20 -0.73 19.78 -4.75
CA LEU A 20 -0.05 18.67 -5.42
C LEU A 20 0.20 17.47 -4.50
N THR A 21 0.51 17.69 -3.21
CA THR A 21 0.77 16.58 -2.27
C THR A 21 -0.51 15.85 -1.87
N TRP A 22 -1.64 16.57 -1.76
CA TRP A 22 -2.94 15.98 -1.40
C TRP A 22 -3.52 15.12 -2.52
N TRP A 23 -3.17 15.41 -3.79
CA TRP A 23 -3.62 14.64 -4.95
C TRP A 23 -3.04 13.22 -4.99
N ASN A 24 -1.92 12.96 -4.30
CA ASN A 24 -1.24 11.67 -4.40
C ASN A 24 -1.84 10.59 -3.47
N GLU A 25 -2.70 10.96 -2.52
CA GLU A 25 -3.40 10.00 -1.66
C GLU A 25 -4.49 9.27 -2.45
N LYS A 26 -4.18 8.06 -2.91
CA LYS A 26 -5.14 7.16 -3.53
C LYS A 26 -5.88 6.38 -2.45
N ARG A 27 -7.21 6.50 -2.47
CA ARG A 27 -8.12 5.65 -1.69
C ARG A 27 -8.81 4.68 -2.63
N VAL A 28 -8.82 3.41 -2.26
CA VAL A 28 -9.45 2.36 -3.05
C VAL A 28 -10.17 1.40 -2.10
N GLU A 29 -11.33 0.95 -2.55
CA GLU A 29 -12.17 0.02 -1.82
C GLU A 29 -12.51 -1.19 -2.70
N GLY A 30 -12.65 -2.35 -2.07
CA GLY A 30 -13.19 -3.55 -2.73
C GLY A 30 -12.55 -4.84 -2.27
N MET A 31 -12.86 -5.93 -2.97
CA MET A 31 -12.30 -7.24 -2.66
C MET A 31 -10.84 -7.32 -3.11
N GLY A 32 -9.95 -7.68 -2.17
CA GLY A 32 -8.54 -7.90 -2.43
C GLY A 32 -8.22 -9.37 -2.70
N GLN A 33 -7.17 -9.62 -3.46
CA GLN A 33 -6.59 -10.95 -3.66
C GLN A 33 -5.12 -10.94 -3.25
N ALA A 34 -4.68 -11.92 -2.46
CA ALA A 34 -3.27 -12.05 -2.09
C ALA A 34 -2.42 -12.50 -3.30
N ILE A 35 -1.27 -11.85 -3.49
CA ILE A 35 -0.25 -12.20 -4.49
C ILE A 35 0.86 -13.00 -3.80
N ASP A 36 1.36 -12.51 -2.68
CA ASP A 36 2.32 -13.16 -1.79
C ASP A 36 1.91 -12.88 -0.32
N GLY A 37 2.86 -12.90 0.63
CA GLY A 37 2.57 -12.64 2.04
C GLY A 37 2.43 -11.16 2.43
N ASP A 38 2.79 -10.21 1.57
CA ASP A 38 2.70 -8.77 1.83
C ASP A 38 2.18 -7.93 0.66
N SER A 39 1.80 -8.56 -0.45
CA SER A 39 1.30 -7.91 -1.66
C SER A 39 -0.09 -8.39 -2.02
N ILE A 40 -0.94 -7.45 -2.43
CA ILE A 40 -2.33 -7.68 -2.80
C ILE A 40 -2.65 -7.07 -4.16
N ARG A 41 -3.62 -7.68 -4.86
CA ARG A 41 -4.28 -7.08 -6.01
C ARG A 41 -5.66 -6.56 -5.58
N LEU A 42 -5.94 -5.30 -5.89
CA LEU A 42 -7.20 -4.64 -5.56
C LEU A 42 -7.58 -3.66 -6.68
N ALA A 43 -8.81 -3.75 -7.18
CA ALA A 43 -9.30 -2.93 -8.30
C ALA A 43 -8.36 -2.92 -9.53
N GLY A 44 -7.75 -4.06 -9.85
CA GLY A 44 -6.86 -4.22 -11.00
C GLY A 44 -5.43 -3.68 -10.81
N GLU A 45 -5.09 -3.13 -9.63
CA GLU A 45 -3.73 -2.67 -9.31
C GLU A 45 -3.09 -3.50 -8.20
N GLU A 46 -1.75 -3.57 -8.20
CA GLU A 46 -0.97 -4.23 -7.17
C GLU A 46 -0.50 -3.23 -6.11
N TYR A 47 -0.63 -3.64 -4.86
CA TYR A 47 -0.24 -2.87 -3.68
C TYR A 47 0.63 -3.74 -2.78
N ARG A 48 1.76 -3.20 -2.32
CA ARG A 48 2.54 -3.76 -1.22
C ARG A 48 2.08 -3.15 0.09
N LEU A 49 1.88 -3.98 1.10
CA LEU A 49 1.44 -3.56 2.42
C LEU A 49 2.57 -2.81 3.12
N LYS A 50 2.29 -1.59 3.56
CA LYS A 50 3.29 -0.72 4.17
C LYS A 50 3.68 -1.27 5.54
N GLY A 51 4.98 -1.48 5.74
CA GLY A 51 5.55 -1.92 7.02
C GLY A 51 5.45 -3.44 7.27
N ILE A 52 5.01 -4.21 6.28
CA ILE A 52 5.02 -5.68 6.33
C ILE A 52 6.11 -6.16 5.38
N ASP A 53 6.91 -7.11 5.86
CA ASP A 53 7.89 -7.83 5.05
C ASP A 53 7.59 -9.32 5.20
N ALA A 54 7.23 -9.96 4.09
CA ALA A 54 6.89 -11.37 4.06
C ALA A 54 7.74 -12.11 3.01
N PRO A 55 7.94 -13.42 3.19
CA PRO A 55 8.59 -14.23 2.16
C PRO A 55 7.84 -14.14 0.82
N GLU A 56 8.60 -14.01 -0.26
CA GLU A 56 8.07 -14.07 -1.62
C GLU A 56 7.40 -15.44 -1.86
N PHE A 57 6.40 -15.51 -2.76
CA PHE A 57 5.52 -16.67 -2.88
C PHE A 57 6.26 -18.01 -3.05
N ASP A 58 7.32 -18.04 -3.85
CA ASP A 58 8.12 -19.22 -4.18
C ASP A 58 9.24 -19.49 -3.17
N GLN A 59 9.38 -18.67 -2.12
CA GLN A 59 10.41 -18.83 -1.12
C GLN A 59 10.20 -20.08 -0.27
N ILE A 60 11.28 -20.86 -0.15
CA ILE A 60 11.40 -22.00 0.75
C ILE A 60 12.30 -21.58 1.92
N CYS A 61 11.79 -21.72 3.14
CA CYS A 61 12.51 -21.46 4.37
C CYS A 61 12.95 -22.78 5.02
N ASP A 62 13.91 -22.70 5.94
CA ASP A 62 14.17 -23.78 6.87
C ASP A 62 13.30 -23.62 8.13
N LYS A 63 12.68 -24.71 8.57
CA LYS A 63 12.03 -24.80 9.87
C LYS A 63 12.49 -26.07 10.57
N GLU A 64 13.40 -25.92 11.52
CA GLU A 64 13.95 -27.02 12.32
C GLU A 64 14.65 -28.08 11.44
N GLY A 65 15.44 -27.65 10.45
CA GLY A 65 16.15 -28.54 9.53
C GLY A 65 15.26 -29.16 8.45
N ARG A 66 14.02 -28.70 8.31
CA ARG A 66 13.08 -29.15 7.27
C ARG A 66 12.72 -28.00 6.35
N ALA A 67 12.80 -28.25 5.05
CA ALA A 67 12.32 -27.34 4.03
C ALA A 67 10.81 -27.08 4.20
N TRP A 68 10.44 -25.81 4.28
CA TRP A 68 9.07 -25.35 4.49
C TRP A 68 8.72 -24.25 3.49
N ARG A 69 7.57 -24.40 2.81
CA ARG A 69 7.03 -23.44 1.84
C ARG A 69 6.45 -22.21 2.56
N CYS A 70 7.33 -21.42 3.15
CA CYS A 70 6.97 -20.25 3.95
C CYS A 70 6.29 -19.16 3.12
N GLY A 71 6.70 -18.95 1.87
CA GLY A 71 6.05 -18.00 0.95
C GLY A 71 4.58 -18.34 0.69
N GLU A 72 4.31 -19.60 0.32
CA GLU A 72 2.95 -20.09 0.16
C GLU A 72 2.15 -20.01 1.46
N THR A 73 2.75 -20.35 2.60
CA THR A 73 2.07 -20.26 3.89
C THR A 73 1.70 -18.81 4.24
N ALA A 74 2.60 -17.85 4.02
CA ALA A 74 2.35 -16.44 4.25
C ALA A 74 1.22 -15.91 3.35
N ARG A 75 1.23 -16.26 2.05
CA ARG A 75 0.15 -15.93 1.11
C ARG A 75 -1.21 -16.50 1.57
N ILE A 76 -1.25 -17.74 2.05
CA ILE A 76 -2.48 -18.36 2.56
C ILE A 76 -3.02 -17.62 3.77
N VAL A 77 -2.15 -17.21 4.70
CA VAL A 77 -2.54 -16.42 5.87
C VAL A 77 -3.12 -15.08 5.44
N LEU A 78 -2.43 -14.35 4.55
CA LEU A 78 -2.94 -13.09 4.04
C LEU A 78 -4.30 -13.28 3.34
N ALA A 79 -4.42 -14.28 2.46
CA ALA A 79 -5.67 -14.58 1.77
C ALA A 79 -6.84 -14.84 2.72
N ARG A 80 -6.61 -15.49 3.87
CA ARG A 80 -7.64 -15.70 4.91
C ARG A 80 -8.08 -14.40 5.55
N GLU A 81 -7.15 -13.48 5.83
CA GLU A 81 -7.51 -12.15 6.36
C GLU A 81 -8.30 -11.33 5.33
N LEU A 82 -7.88 -11.37 4.07
CA LEU A 82 -8.58 -10.68 2.97
C LEU A 82 -9.99 -11.24 2.74
N ALA A 83 -10.21 -12.53 3.00
CA ALA A 83 -11.51 -13.17 2.84
C ALA A 83 -12.57 -12.69 3.86
N ARG A 84 -12.18 -11.92 4.88
CA ARG A 84 -13.08 -11.43 5.93
C ARG A 84 -14.00 -10.30 5.46
N GLY A 85 -13.69 -9.64 4.34
CA GLY A 85 -14.54 -8.59 3.76
C GLY A 85 -13.83 -7.68 2.78
N PRO A 86 -14.52 -6.64 2.26
CA PRO A 86 -13.90 -5.65 1.40
C PRO A 86 -12.84 -4.86 2.16
N LEU A 87 -11.79 -4.45 1.45
CA LEU A 87 -10.70 -3.65 1.98
C LEU A 87 -10.96 -2.16 1.77
N LEU A 88 -10.48 -1.35 2.70
CA LEU A 88 -10.29 0.09 2.57
C LEU A 88 -8.78 0.35 2.60
N CYS A 89 -8.19 0.67 1.45
CA CYS A 89 -6.75 0.92 1.32
C CYS A 89 -6.46 2.40 1.04
N ARG A 90 -5.42 2.92 1.68
CA ARG A 90 -4.86 4.26 1.44
C ARG A 90 -3.40 4.16 1.03
N SER A 91 -3.02 4.86 -0.03
CA SER A 91 -1.67 4.86 -0.59
C SER A 91 -1.25 6.25 -1.01
N SER A 92 -0.12 6.75 -0.49
CA SER A 92 0.47 8.05 -0.85
C SER A 92 1.86 7.93 -1.47
N GLU A 93 2.39 6.70 -1.55
CA GLU A 93 3.80 6.43 -1.85
C GLU A 93 3.93 5.21 -2.76
N ARG A 94 5.08 5.11 -3.43
CA ARG A 94 5.49 3.94 -4.21
C ARG A 94 6.84 3.45 -3.70
N ASP A 95 7.06 2.15 -3.79
CA ASP A 95 8.39 1.59 -3.55
C ASP A 95 9.32 1.86 -4.74
N ARG A 96 10.60 1.48 -4.60
CA ARG A 96 11.63 1.64 -5.64
C ARG A 96 11.35 0.87 -6.94
N TYR A 97 10.40 -0.08 -6.92
CA TYR A 97 10.01 -0.90 -8.05
C TYR A 97 8.71 -0.38 -8.71
N GLY A 98 8.15 0.72 -8.20
CA GLY A 98 6.94 1.36 -8.72
C GLY A 98 5.63 0.78 -8.18
N ARG A 99 5.67 -0.21 -7.29
CA ARG A 99 4.46 -0.75 -6.63
C ARG A 99 3.93 0.27 -5.63
N ARG A 100 2.61 0.38 -5.50
CA ARG A 100 2.00 1.29 -4.51
C ARG A 100 2.20 0.72 -3.11
N LEU A 101 2.67 1.55 -2.18
CA LEU A 101 2.67 1.20 -0.76
C LEU A 101 1.33 1.61 -0.15
N ALA A 102 0.64 0.68 0.51
CA ALA A 102 -0.69 0.92 1.06
C ALA A 102 -0.83 0.44 2.51
N ILE A 103 -1.65 1.17 3.27
CA ILE A 103 -2.23 0.69 4.52
C ILE A 103 -3.67 0.30 4.22
N CYS A 104 -4.03 -0.95 4.53
CA CYS A 104 -5.34 -1.52 4.25
C CYS A 104 -6.01 -2.00 5.53
N THR A 105 -7.31 -1.78 5.65
CA THR A 105 -8.15 -2.34 6.71
C THR A 105 -9.31 -3.12 6.09
N VAL A 106 -9.76 -4.20 6.73
CA VAL A 106 -11.02 -4.83 6.35
C VAL A 106 -12.16 -3.93 6.83
N ALA A 107 -13.12 -3.62 5.96
CA ALA A 107 -14.24 -2.73 6.28
C ALA A 107 -14.99 -3.26 7.52
N GLY A 108 -15.24 -2.36 8.48
CA GLY A 108 -15.88 -2.72 9.75
C GLY A 108 -14.92 -3.17 10.87
N MET A 109 -13.60 -3.19 10.64
CA MET A 109 -12.59 -3.45 11.68
C MET A 109 -11.82 -2.18 12.09
N GLY A 110 -12.53 -1.05 12.20
CA GLY A 110 -11.99 0.24 12.64
C GLY A 110 -12.85 0.85 13.73
#